data_AF-A0A962VZ53-F1
#
_entry.id   AF-A0A962VZ53-F1
#
_cell.length_a   1.000
_cell.length_b   1.000
_cell.length_c   1.000
_cell.angle_alpha   90.00
_cell.angle_beta   90.00
_cell.angle_gamma   90.00
#
_symmetry.space_group_name_H-M   'P 1'
#
loop_
_entity.id
_entity.type
_entity.pdbx_description
1 polymer ?
#
loop_
_entity_poly.entity_id
_entity_poly.type
_entity_poly.pdbx_seq_one_letter_code
_entity_poly.pdbx_strand_id
1 'polypeptide(L)'
;MNETPFLSVTFLTTLHVLIQLALVARALLRPHRDPASRIAWVVVIISLPVLGILSYLLLGEVNIGRRRVQRMRAALARMPNMPTAVDTDAGNSRPDLPERHTHLFRVGHSISGFEPVGGNSACLLTDSNAVIDAMVADIDAAREHVHLLFYIWLPDNNGRKIIEALKRATVRGVACRAMADDLGSRLMIQSEHWQAMGAAGIHLARALPIGNPLRRALTGRIDLRNHRKIVVIDGRITYCGSQNCADPEFRVKPKYAPWVDAMMRFEGPIARQNQVLFASDWMAHVDDDITDLLRQPIPPFPPGLPAQVIGTGPTVRYSAMP
;
A
#
# COMPACT_ATOMS: atom_id res chain seq x y z
N MET A 1 37.39 26.04 -45.77
CA MET A 1 36.48 26.74 -44.83
C MET A 1 35.57 25.71 -44.19
N ASN A 2 35.64 25.56 -42.87
CA ASN A 2 34.93 24.52 -42.13
C ASN A 2 33.44 24.90 -41.99
N GLU A 3 32.57 24.41 -42.87
CA GLU A 3 31.10 24.52 -42.75
C GLU A 3 30.49 23.46 -41.82
N THR A 4 31.27 22.42 -41.49
CA THR A 4 30.86 21.30 -40.63
C THR A 4 30.37 21.69 -39.22
N PRO A 5 30.97 22.64 -38.47
CA PRO A 5 30.52 22.95 -37.11
C PRO A 5 29.17 23.69 -37.08
N PHE A 6 28.85 24.49 -38.11
CA PHE A 6 27.59 25.25 -38.16
C PHE A 6 26.37 24.36 -38.40
N LEU A 7 26.51 23.40 -39.31
CA LEU A 7 25.49 22.37 -39.56
C LEU A 7 25.23 21.50 -38.32
N SER A 8 26.28 21.15 -37.57
CA SER A 8 26.15 20.38 -36.33
C SER A 8 25.44 21.16 -35.22
N VAL A 9 25.75 22.45 -35.03
CA VAL A 9 25.09 23.29 -34.01
C VAL A 9 23.61 23.50 -34.33
N THR A 10 23.29 23.75 -35.60
CA THR A 10 21.89 23.92 -36.07
C THR A 10 21.08 22.65 -35.88
N PHE A 11 21.67 21.49 -36.22
CA PHE A 11 21.05 20.18 -36.01
C PHE A 11 20.79 19.91 -34.51
N LEU A 12 21.80 20.11 -33.65
CA LEU A 12 21.66 19.88 -32.20
C LEU A 12 20.62 20.79 -31.56
N THR A 13 20.57 22.06 -31.97
CA THR A 13 19.58 23.03 -31.46
C THR A 13 18.17 22.66 -31.90
N THR A 14 18.00 22.27 -33.17
CA THR A 14 16.70 21.82 -33.69
C THR A 14 16.23 20.57 -32.95
N LEU A 15 17.11 19.59 -32.77
CA LEU A 15 16.82 18.38 -32.02
C LEU A 15 16.42 18.69 -30.57
N HIS A 16 17.13 19.62 -29.92
CA HIS A 16 16.82 20.05 -28.56
C HIS A 16 15.41 20.64 -28.45
N VAL A 17 15.05 21.56 -29.34
CA VAL A 17 13.72 22.20 -29.37
C VAL A 17 12.62 21.17 -29.62
N LEU A 18 12.83 20.24 -30.55
CA LEU A 18 11.88 19.15 -30.80
C LEU A 18 11.66 18.27 -29.57
N ILE A 19 12.74 17.92 -28.86
CA ILE A 19 12.64 17.16 -27.60
C ILE A 19 11.88 17.97 -26.53
N GLN A 20 12.18 19.27 -26.37
CA GLN A 20 11.45 20.12 -25.42
C GLN A 20 9.96 20.17 -25.75
N LEU A 21 9.58 20.44 -27.00
CA LEU A 21 8.18 20.50 -27.42
C LEU A 21 7.47 19.17 -27.20
N ALA A 22 8.11 18.04 -27.52
CA ALA A 22 7.56 16.71 -27.28
C ALA A 22 7.33 16.45 -25.79
N LEU A 23 8.26 16.85 -24.91
CA LEU A 23 8.12 16.67 -23.46
C LEU A 23 7.10 17.62 -22.84
N VAL A 24 6.98 18.86 -23.33
CA VAL A 24 5.92 19.81 -22.94
C VAL A 24 4.55 19.25 -23.34
N ALA A 25 4.37 18.82 -24.58
CA ALA A 25 3.14 18.18 -25.03
C ALA A 25 2.81 16.96 -24.19
N ARG A 26 3.81 16.12 -23.89
CA ARG A 26 3.66 14.96 -23.02
C ARG A 26 3.27 15.33 -21.58
N ALA A 27 3.84 16.40 -21.01
CA ALA A 27 3.50 16.88 -19.67
C ALA A 27 2.05 17.39 -19.61
N LEU A 28 1.60 18.11 -20.66
CA LEU A 28 0.24 18.65 -20.77
C LEU A 28 -0.82 17.59 -21.03
N LEU A 29 -0.55 16.67 -21.96
CA LEU A 29 -1.48 15.60 -22.38
C LEU A 29 -1.52 14.43 -21.40
N ARG A 30 -0.72 14.48 -20.34
CA ARG A 30 -0.66 13.39 -19.38
C ARG A 30 -2.00 13.23 -18.66
N PRO A 31 -2.64 12.06 -18.75
CA PRO A 31 -3.89 11.82 -18.03
C PRO A 31 -3.66 11.93 -16.52
N HIS A 32 -4.66 12.46 -15.81
CA HIS A 32 -4.78 12.34 -14.35
C HIS A 32 -3.65 13.04 -13.57
N ARG A 33 -3.03 14.08 -14.16
CA ARG A 33 -2.09 14.97 -13.46
C ARG A 33 -2.78 16.29 -13.14
N ASP A 34 -2.55 16.79 -11.93
CA ASP A 34 -3.05 18.09 -11.48
C ASP A 34 -2.60 19.23 -12.42
N PRO A 35 -3.48 20.18 -12.79
CA PRO A 35 -3.14 21.28 -13.70
C PRO A 35 -1.94 22.11 -13.24
N ALA A 36 -1.81 22.44 -11.95
CA ALA A 36 -0.69 23.22 -11.45
C ALA A 36 0.63 22.46 -11.59
N SER A 37 0.61 21.14 -11.33
CA SER A 37 1.77 20.28 -11.58
C SER A 37 2.16 20.25 -13.06
N ARG A 38 1.20 20.24 -14.00
CA ARG A 38 1.50 20.29 -15.44
C ARG A 38 2.21 21.58 -15.80
N ILE A 39 1.66 22.72 -15.37
CA ILE A 39 2.22 24.05 -15.65
C ILE A 39 3.62 24.17 -15.05
N ALA A 40 3.83 23.74 -13.80
CA ALA A 40 5.15 23.76 -13.16
C ALA A 40 6.21 23.00 -13.98
N TRP A 41 5.87 21.81 -14.51
CA TRP A 41 6.79 21.06 -15.36
C TRP A 41 7.03 21.72 -16.71
N VAL A 42 6.02 22.33 -17.33
CA VAL A 42 6.20 23.10 -18.56
C VAL A 42 7.18 24.25 -18.35
N VAL A 43 7.02 25.02 -17.25
CA VAL A 43 7.94 26.10 -16.88
C VAL A 43 9.35 25.57 -16.69
N VAL A 44 9.54 24.50 -15.91
CA VAL A 44 10.88 23.91 -15.67
C VAL A 44 11.54 23.43 -16.98
N ILE A 45 10.80 22.75 -17.87
CA ILE A 45 11.33 22.24 -19.14
C ILE A 45 11.78 23.37 -20.06
N ILE A 46 11.03 24.48 -20.10
CA ILE A 46 11.30 25.63 -20.97
C ILE A 46 12.42 26.51 -20.38
N SER A 47 12.38 26.79 -19.08
CA SER A 47 13.29 27.74 -18.43
C SER A 47 14.70 27.19 -18.19
N LEU A 48 14.86 25.86 -18.09
CA LEU A 48 16.15 25.22 -17.85
C LEU A 48 16.50 24.27 -19.00
N PRO A 49 17.24 24.73 -20.03
CA PRO A 49 17.69 23.89 -21.13
C PRO A 49 18.49 22.69 -20.60
N VAL A 50 18.19 21.50 -21.13
CA VAL A 50 18.78 20.19 -20.75
C VAL A 50 18.44 19.77 -19.31
N LEU A 51 18.69 20.60 -18.29
CA LEU A 51 18.40 20.30 -16.89
C LEU A 51 16.91 20.12 -16.62
N GLY A 52 16.05 20.93 -17.23
CA GLY A 52 14.59 20.80 -17.11
C GLY A 52 14.06 19.51 -17.75
N ILE A 53 14.62 19.14 -18.90
CA ILE A 53 14.35 17.85 -19.57
C ILE A 53 14.75 16.69 -18.66
N LEU A 54 16.00 16.69 -18.15
CA LEU A 54 16.51 15.65 -17.27
C LEU A 54 15.66 15.56 -16.00
N SER A 55 15.32 16.70 -15.39
CA SER A 55 14.46 16.76 -14.21
C SER A 55 13.07 16.19 -14.47
N TYR A 56 12.46 16.51 -15.61
CA TYR A 56 11.14 15.98 -15.99
C TYR A 56 11.18 14.47 -16.20
N LEU A 57 12.20 13.96 -16.89
CA LEU A 57 12.36 12.52 -17.12
C LEU A 57 12.59 11.75 -15.81
N LEU A 58 13.33 12.33 -14.86
CA LEU A 58 13.65 11.69 -13.58
C LEU A 58 12.52 11.79 -12.55
N LEU A 59 11.82 12.94 -12.48
CA LEU A 59 10.89 13.27 -11.38
C LEU A 59 9.48 13.62 -11.85
N GLY A 60 9.33 14.12 -13.08
CA GLY A 60 8.04 14.51 -13.66
C GLY A 60 7.18 13.32 -14.09
N GLU A 61 7.81 12.21 -14.48
CA GLU A 61 7.12 10.98 -14.82
C GLU A 61 6.75 10.15 -13.57
N VAL A 62 5.45 9.98 -13.31
CA VAL A 62 4.95 9.02 -12.30
C VAL A 62 4.91 7.64 -12.98
N ASN A 63 6.07 7.03 -13.17
CA ASN A 63 6.19 5.69 -13.77
C ASN A 63 6.45 4.67 -12.65
N ILE A 64 5.59 3.67 -12.53
CA ILE A 64 5.71 2.58 -11.55
C ILE A 64 6.53 1.40 -12.12
N GLY A 65 6.85 1.47 -13.43
CA GLY A 65 7.44 0.41 -14.23
C GLY A 65 6.37 -0.49 -14.84
N ARG A 66 6.40 -0.67 -16.17
CA ARG A 66 5.39 -1.44 -16.93
C ARG A 66 5.17 -2.85 -16.38
N ARG A 67 6.27 -3.57 -16.06
CA ARG A 67 6.22 -4.93 -15.50
C ARG A 67 5.48 -4.99 -14.17
N ARG A 68 5.70 -4.00 -13.29
CA ARG A 68 5.02 -3.94 -11.98
C ARG A 68 3.53 -3.67 -12.17
N VAL A 69 3.17 -2.72 -13.03
CA VAL A 69 1.76 -2.45 -13.35
C VAL A 69 1.08 -3.69 -13.94
N GLN A 70 1.77 -4.44 -14.81
CA GLN A 70 1.26 -5.70 -15.35
C GLN A 70 1.05 -6.76 -14.26
N ARG A 71 2.01 -6.97 -13.36
CA ARG A 71 1.84 -7.91 -12.23
C ARG A 71 0.70 -7.48 -11.29
N MET A 72 0.60 -6.20 -10.96
CA MET A 72 -0.51 -5.67 -10.14
C MET A 72 -1.87 -5.92 -10.83
N ARG A 73 -1.98 -5.65 -12.14
CA ARG A 73 -3.20 -5.92 -12.90
C ARG A 73 -3.52 -7.41 -12.97
N ALA A 74 -2.52 -8.27 -13.14
CA ALA A 74 -2.69 -9.72 -13.15
C ALA A 74 -3.17 -10.24 -11.77
N ALA A 75 -2.60 -9.73 -10.67
CA ALA A 75 -3.04 -10.05 -9.32
C ALA A 75 -4.51 -9.62 -9.10
N LEU A 76 -4.87 -8.40 -9.47
CA LEU A 76 -6.24 -7.89 -9.38
C LEU A 76 -7.22 -8.69 -10.25
N ALA A 77 -6.83 -9.09 -11.45
CA ALA A 77 -7.67 -9.88 -12.35
C ALA A 77 -7.96 -11.30 -11.84
N ARG A 78 -7.13 -11.83 -10.92
CA ARG A 78 -7.36 -13.12 -10.27
C ARG A 78 -8.25 -13.02 -9.03
N MET A 79 -8.44 -11.82 -8.49
CA MET A 79 -9.28 -11.63 -7.31
C MET A 79 -10.71 -12.04 -7.66
N PRO A 80 -11.39 -12.81 -6.78
CA PRO A 80 -12.80 -13.05 -6.99
C PRO A 80 -13.54 -11.71 -6.98
N ASN A 81 -14.62 -11.62 -7.75
CA ASN A 81 -15.60 -10.56 -7.53
C ASN A 81 -16.03 -10.67 -6.08
N MET A 82 -15.82 -9.60 -5.32
CA MET A 82 -16.31 -9.57 -3.96
C MET A 82 -17.82 -9.76 -4.02
N PRO A 83 -18.40 -10.70 -3.22
CA PRO A 83 -19.83 -10.87 -3.17
C PRO A 83 -20.44 -9.48 -3.00
N THR A 84 -21.27 -9.07 -3.95
CA THR A 84 -22.03 -7.86 -3.72
C THR A 84 -22.92 -8.16 -2.53
N ALA A 85 -23.33 -7.14 -1.79
CA ALA A 85 -24.21 -7.36 -0.65
C ALA A 85 -25.58 -7.99 -1.04
N VAL A 86 -25.81 -8.24 -2.34
CA VAL A 86 -26.93 -8.98 -2.96
C VAL A 86 -26.65 -10.49 -3.05
N ASP A 87 -25.39 -10.92 -3.12
CA ASP A 87 -24.98 -12.33 -3.36
C ASP A 87 -24.76 -13.14 -2.07
N THR A 88 -25.05 -12.55 -0.91
CA THR A 88 -24.87 -13.20 0.39
C THR A 88 -26.22 -13.41 1.07
N ASP A 89 -26.77 -14.63 0.93
CA ASP A 89 -27.97 -15.12 1.63
C ASP A 89 -27.76 -15.30 3.15
N ALA A 90 -26.58 -14.98 3.67
CA ALA A 90 -26.30 -14.94 5.10
C ALA A 90 -26.61 -13.53 5.62
N GLY A 91 -27.33 -13.41 6.74
CA GLY A 91 -27.79 -12.15 7.39
C GLY A 91 -26.75 -11.09 7.76
N ASN A 92 -25.57 -11.11 7.14
CA ASN A 92 -24.61 -10.02 6.97
C ASN A 92 -24.90 -9.15 5.71
N SER A 93 -26.01 -9.43 5.00
CA SER A 93 -26.52 -8.69 3.85
C SER A 93 -26.76 -7.22 4.20
N ARG A 94 -26.34 -6.30 3.31
CA ARG A 94 -26.44 -4.83 3.37
C ARG A 94 -26.74 -4.23 4.75
N PRO A 95 -25.76 -3.62 5.45
CA PRO A 95 -26.06 -2.99 6.72
C PRO A 95 -27.12 -1.91 6.56
N ASP A 96 -27.98 -1.75 7.57
CA ASP A 96 -28.84 -0.57 7.66
C ASP A 96 -27.96 0.66 7.90
N LEU A 97 -27.85 1.50 6.86
CA LEU A 97 -27.03 2.69 6.88
C LEU A 97 -27.90 3.88 7.27
N PRO A 98 -27.57 4.61 8.36
CA PRO A 98 -28.23 5.86 8.64
C PRO A 98 -28.14 6.78 7.42
N GLU A 99 -29.27 7.36 7.00
CA GLU A 99 -29.37 8.17 5.78
C GLU A 99 -28.28 9.26 5.70
N ARG A 100 -27.97 9.87 6.86
CA ARG A 100 -26.92 10.87 7.02
C ARG A 100 -25.52 10.41 6.65
N HIS A 101 -25.22 9.10 6.62
CA HIS A 101 -23.89 8.56 6.32
C HIS A 101 -23.81 7.86 4.95
N THR A 102 -24.94 7.60 4.29
CA THR A 102 -24.99 6.84 3.03
C THR A 102 -24.07 7.41 1.95
N HIS A 103 -23.96 8.75 1.88
CA HIS A 103 -23.08 9.41 0.93
C HIS A 103 -21.59 9.13 1.17
N LEU A 104 -21.16 8.97 2.43
CA LEU A 104 -19.76 8.63 2.77
C LEU A 104 -19.41 7.22 2.27
N PHE A 105 -20.29 6.26 2.49
CA PHE A 105 -20.10 4.88 2.00
C PHE A 105 -20.13 4.81 0.46
N ARG A 106 -20.94 5.64 -0.19
CA ARG A 106 -20.98 5.76 -1.65
C ARG A 106 -19.66 6.31 -2.20
N VAL A 107 -19.08 7.32 -1.55
CA VAL A 107 -17.76 7.83 -1.91
C VAL A 107 -16.70 6.75 -1.70
N GLY A 108 -16.70 6.07 -0.55
CA GLY A 108 -15.79 4.95 -0.29
C GLY A 108 -15.88 3.85 -1.36
N HIS A 109 -17.10 3.46 -1.75
CA HIS A 109 -17.35 2.50 -2.82
C HIS A 109 -16.79 2.99 -4.16
N SER A 110 -16.96 4.26 -4.51
CA SER A 110 -16.40 4.83 -5.75
C SER A 110 -14.86 4.79 -5.81
N ILE A 111 -14.19 4.69 -4.66
CA ILE A 111 -12.73 4.61 -4.54
C ILE A 111 -12.26 3.17 -4.56
N SER A 112 -12.77 2.35 -3.64
CA SER A 112 -12.25 1.00 -3.37
C SER A 112 -13.02 -0.11 -4.10
N GLY A 113 -14.25 0.18 -4.57
CA GLY A 113 -15.17 -0.81 -5.13
C GLY A 113 -15.82 -1.71 -4.08
N PHE A 114 -15.49 -1.55 -2.79
CA PHE A 114 -16.09 -2.36 -1.73
C PHE A 114 -17.48 -1.85 -1.38
N GLU A 115 -18.41 -2.77 -1.12
CA GLU A 115 -19.69 -2.46 -0.49
C GLU A 115 -19.52 -2.31 1.03
N PRO A 116 -20.33 -1.52 1.72
CA PRO A 116 -20.36 -1.51 3.18
C PRO A 116 -20.86 -2.85 3.72
N VAL A 117 -20.26 -3.31 4.82
CA VAL A 117 -20.61 -4.57 5.49
C VAL A 117 -21.05 -4.31 6.93
N GLY A 118 -22.08 -5.00 7.39
CA GLY A 118 -22.53 -4.97 8.78
C GLY A 118 -21.81 -6.00 9.66
N GLY A 119 -22.25 -6.13 10.91
CA GLY A 119 -21.81 -7.21 11.80
C GLY A 119 -20.40 -7.06 12.35
N ASN A 120 -19.87 -5.83 12.40
CA ASN A 120 -18.53 -5.56 12.90
C ASN A 120 -18.57 -5.04 14.34
N SER A 121 -17.48 -5.29 15.05
CA SER A 121 -17.13 -4.59 16.29
C SER A 121 -15.81 -3.87 16.09
N ALA A 122 -15.62 -2.77 16.82
CA ALA A 122 -14.40 -1.98 16.73
C ALA A 122 -14.00 -1.45 18.11
N CYS A 123 -12.70 -1.46 18.37
CA CYS A 123 -12.10 -0.94 19.60
C CYS A 123 -10.95 0.00 19.24
N LEU A 124 -11.03 1.26 19.69
CA LEU A 124 -9.92 2.20 19.62
C LEU A 124 -8.95 1.88 20.77
N LEU A 125 -7.70 1.63 20.44
CA LEU A 125 -6.67 1.28 21.42
C LEU A 125 -6.00 2.54 21.96
N THR A 126 -5.55 2.48 23.22
CA THR A 126 -5.15 3.65 24.00
C THR A 126 -3.88 4.32 23.50
N ASP A 127 -2.89 3.51 23.11
CA ASP A 127 -1.56 3.97 22.72
C ASP A 127 -0.84 2.92 21.86
N SER A 128 0.34 3.29 21.36
CA SER A 128 1.09 2.43 20.46
C SER A 128 1.55 1.11 21.05
N ASN A 129 1.86 1.04 22.34
CA ASN A 129 2.29 -0.20 22.98
C ASN A 129 1.08 -1.12 23.19
N ALA A 130 -0.05 -0.57 23.63
CA ALA A 130 -1.31 -1.32 23.76
C ALA A 130 -1.76 -1.92 22.41
N VAL A 131 -1.53 -1.22 21.30
CA VAL A 131 -1.78 -1.74 19.95
C VAL A 131 -0.92 -2.96 19.63
N ILE A 132 0.38 -2.88 19.91
CA ILE A 132 1.31 -3.99 19.65
C ILE A 132 1.00 -5.17 20.54
N ASP A 133 0.71 -4.95 21.82
CA ASP A 133 0.37 -6.01 22.76
C ASP A 133 -0.95 -6.71 22.38
N ALA A 134 -1.95 -5.95 21.90
CA ALA A 134 -3.19 -6.52 21.37
C ALA A 134 -2.96 -7.33 20.09
N MET A 135 -2.13 -6.83 19.15
CA MET A 135 -1.76 -7.58 17.95
C MET A 135 -1.03 -8.88 18.31
N VAL A 136 -0.10 -8.86 19.27
CA VAL A 136 0.60 -10.05 19.76
C VAL A 136 -0.40 -11.06 20.32
N ALA A 137 -1.33 -10.63 21.16
CA ALA A 137 -2.34 -11.51 21.74
C ALA A 137 -3.23 -12.15 20.67
N ASP A 138 -3.68 -11.40 19.66
CA ASP A 138 -4.47 -11.96 18.56
C ASP A 138 -3.64 -12.92 17.69
N ILE A 139 -2.36 -12.63 17.44
CA ILE A 139 -1.45 -13.53 16.71
C ILE A 139 -1.20 -14.82 17.49
N ASP A 140 -1.07 -14.74 18.81
CA ASP A 140 -0.94 -15.92 19.68
C ASP A 140 -2.22 -16.75 19.74
N ALA A 141 -3.39 -16.13 19.54
CA ALA A 141 -4.68 -16.82 19.45
C ALA A 141 -5.01 -17.36 18.05
N ALA A 142 -4.28 -16.92 17.02
CA ALA A 142 -4.53 -17.28 15.62
C ALA A 142 -4.45 -18.80 15.38
N ARG A 143 -5.31 -19.29 14.48
CA ARG A 143 -5.48 -20.72 14.17
C ARG A 143 -5.20 -21.09 12.72
N GLU A 144 -5.47 -20.20 11.77
CA GLU A 144 -5.37 -20.49 10.35
C GLU A 144 -4.26 -19.69 9.68
N HIS A 145 -4.34 -18.36 9.77
CA HIS A 145 -3.38 -17.48 9.09
C HIS A 145 -3.22 -16.12 9.75
N VAL A 146 -2.02 -15.55 9.59
CA VAL A 146 -1.68 -14.19 9.97
C VAL A 146 -1.03 -13.49 8.79
N HIS A 147 -1.59 -12.37 8.36
CA HIS A 147 -1.11 -11.56 7.26
C HIS A 147 -0.79 -10.14 7.72
N LEU A 148 0.47 -9.74 7.56
CA LEU A 148 0.95 -8.42 7.95
C LEU A 148 1.52 -7.67 6.77
N LEU A 149 1.16 -6.40 6.64
CA LEU A 149 1.78 -5.44 5.74
C LEU A 149 2.03 -4.14 6.51
N PHE A 150 3.29 -3.71 6.58
CA PHE A 150 3.64 -2.42 7.20
C PHE A 150 4.50 -1.55 6.28
N TYR A 151 4.26 -0.23 6.32
CA TYR A 151 5.16 0.74 5.71
C TYR A 151 6.50 0.81 6.43
N ILE A 152 6.47 1.09 7.73
CA ILE A 152 7.66 1.05 8.59
C ILE A 152 7.48 -0.10 9.58
N TRP A 153 8.44 -0.99 9.56
CA TRP A 153 8.68 -2.01 10.56
C TRP A 153 10.15 -1.92 10.93
N LEU A 154 10.44 -1.76 12.22
CA LEU A 154 11.80 -1.62 12.73
C LEU A 154 12.20 -2.82 13.59
N PRO A 155 13.51 -3.16 13.66
CA PRO A 155 14.02 -4.22 14.53
C PRO A 155 14.17 -3.75 15.99
N ASP A 156 13.22 -2.97 16.48
CA ASP A 156 13.18 -2.40 17.84
C ASP A 156 12.33 -3.27 18.78
N ASN A 157 11.96 -2.78 19.97
CA ASN A 157 11.26 -3.62 20.95
C ASN A 157 9.91 -4.10 20.44
N ASN A 158 9.04 -3.18 20.00
CA ASN A 158 7.72 -3.50 19.47
C ASN A 158 7.78 -4.30 18.17
N GLY A 159 8.71 -3.96 17.27
CA GLY A 159 8.87 -4.72 16.04
C GLY A 159 9.29 -6.17 16.30
N ARG A 160 10.14 -6.43 17.30
CA ARG A 160 10.55 -7.78 17.71
C ARG A 160 9.43 -8.54 18.42
N LYS A 161 8.56 -7.89 19.21
CA LYS A 161 7.39 -8.55 19.81
C LYS A 161 6.52 -9.23 18.74
N ILE A 162 6.25 -8.53 17.63
CA ILE A 162 5.49 -9.06 16.50
C ILE A 162 6.22 -10.23 15.82
N ILE A 163 7.54 -10.12 15.61
CA ILE A 163 8.36 -11.21 15.06
C ILE A 163 8.22 -12.48 15.90
N GLU A 164 8.39 -12.36 17.22
CA GLU A 164 8.32 -13.52 18.11
C GLU A 164 6.91 -14.12 18.17
N ALA A 165 5.86 -13.29 18.10
CA ALA A 165 4.48 -13.77 17.99
C ALA A 165 4.25 -14.57 16.70
N LEU A 166 4.75 -14.09 15.56
CA LEU A 166 4.65 -14.81 14.28
C LEU A 166 5.38 -16.14 14.30
N LYS A 167 6.58 -16.19 14.91
CA LYS A 167 7.34 -17.43 15.07
C LYS A 167 6.55 -18.43 15.91
N ARG A 168 5.98 -18.01 17.05
CA ARG A 168 5.11 -18.86 17.88
C ARG A 168 3.90 -19.36 17.10
N ALA A 169 3.26 -18.50 16.30
CA ALA A 169 2.13 -18.89 15.46
C ALA A 169 2.52 -19.92 14.40
N THR A 170 3.67 -19.74 13.75
CA THR A 170 4.17 -20.66 12.73
C THR A 170 4.50 -22.03 13.32
N VAL A 171 5.06 -22.10 14.54
CA VAL A 171 5.28 -23.37 15.26
C VAL A 171 3.97 -24.12 15.52
N ARG A 172 2.84 -23.41 15.71
CA ARG A 172 1.50 -24.01 15.86
C ARG A 172 0.87 -24.43 14.52
N GLY A 173 1.54 -24.20 13.39
CA GLY A 173 1.04 -24.51 12.05
C GLY A 173 0.22 -23.40 11.39
N VAL A 174 0.19 -22.19 11.98
CA VAL A 174 -0.52 -21.04 11.41
C VAL A 174 0.25 -20.49 10.21
N ALA A 175 -0.43 -20.31 9.07
CA ALA A 175 0.20 -19.76 7.86
C ALA A 175 0.49 -18.26 8.03
N CYS A 176 1.76 -17.92 8.25
CA CYS A 176 2.19 -16.54 8.49
C CYS A 176 2.80 -15.93 7.22
N ARG A 177 2.28 -14.77 6.78
CA ARG A 177 2.84 -13.98 5.66
C ARG A 177 3.12 -12.56 6.13
N ALA A 178 4.37 -12.13 6.00
CA ALA A 178 4.81 -10.83 6.45
C ALA A 178 5.41 -10.03 5.29
N MET A 179 4.85 -8.85 5.05
CA MET A 179 5.23 -7.94 3.99
C MET A 179 5.63 -6.58 4.56
N ALA A 180 6.70 -6.00 4.04
CA ALA A 180 7.15 -4.68 4.49
C ALA A 180 7.59 -3.81 3.31
N ASP A 181 7.35 -2.49 3.36
CA ASP A 181 7.89 -1.57 2.37
C ASP A 181 9.42 -1.56 2.39
N ASP A 182 10.02 -1.68 1.20
CA ASP A 182 11.44 -1.92 1.09
C ASP A 182 12.33 -0.78 1.59
N LEU A 183 11.85 0.46 1.49
CA LEU A 183 12.62 1.63 1.92
C LEU A 183 12.26 1.98 3.37
N GLY A 184 10.95 2.03 3.68
CA GLY A 184 10.45 2.39 5.00
C GLY A 184 10.93 1.41 6.08
N SER A 185 11.03 0.12 5.73
CA SER A 185 11.43 -0.95 6.63
C SER A 185 12.83 -1.50 6.33
N ARG A 186 13.69 -0.72 5.65
CA ARG A 186 15.03 -1.17 5.22
C ARG A 186 15.87 -1.74 6.38
N LEU A 187 15.80 -1.10 7.55
CA LEU A 187 16.53 -1.56 8.74
C LEU A 187 16.07 -2.95 9.19
N MET A 188 14.77 -3.22 9.18
CA MET A 188 14.23 -4.54 9.49
C MET A 188 14.62 -5.55 8.42
N ILE A 189 14.38 -5.23 7.14
CA ILE A 189 14.61 -6.14 6.00
C ILE A 189 16.09 -6.56 5.89
N GLN A 190 17.02 -5.68 6.26
CA GLN A 190 18.47 -5.96 6.25
C GLN A 190 18.97 -6.59 7.56
N SER A 191 18.13 -6.75 8.58
CA SER A 191 18.50 -7.32 9.87
C SER A 191 18.53 -8.85 9.86
N GLU A 192 19.22 -9.42 10.84
CA GLU A 192 19.16 -10.86 11.13
C GLU A 192 17.74 -11.35 11.47
N HIS A 193 16.89 -10.48 12.04
CA HIS A 193 15.52 -10.85 12.41
C HIS A 193 14.65 -11.17 11.20
N TRP A 194 14.83 -10.44 10.08
CA TRP A 194 14.12 -10.74 8.84
C TRP A 194 14.52 -12.12 8.29
N GLN A 195 15.82 -12.45 8.32
CA GLN A 195 16.29 -13.78 7.91
C GLN A 195 15.78 -14.87 8.86
N ALA A 196 15.80 -14.61 10.17
CA ALA A 196 15.30 -15.54 11.18
C ALA A 196 13.79 -15.81 11.04
N MET A 197 12.99 -14.82 10.63
CA MET A 197 11.57 -15.04 10.31
C MET A 197 11.41 -16.03 9.15
N GLY A 198 12.15 -15.83 8.06
CA GLY A 198 12.09 -16.71 6.90
C GLY A 198 12.54 -18.13 7.24
N ALA A 199 13.62 -18.26 8.01
CA ALA A 199 14.10 -19.55 8.50
C ALA A 199 13.11 -20.26 9.45
N ALA A 200 12.29 -19.50 10.17
CA ALA A 200 11.23 -20.03 11.02
C ALA A 200 9.97 -20.48 10.26
N GLY A 201 9.94 -20.33 8.93
CA GLY A 201 8.82 -20.73 8.08
C GLY A 201 7.81 -19.63 7.76
N ILE A 202 8.07 -18.37 8.17
CA ILE A 202 7.21 -17.24 7.81
C ILE A 202 7.49 -16.86 6.34
N HIS A 203 6.44 -16.73 5.53
CA HIS A 203 6.59 -16.26 4.16
C HIS A 203 6.85 -14.75 4.16
N LEU A 204 7.90 -14.31 3.48
CA LEU A 204 8.34 -12.91 3.49
C LEU A 204 8.25 -12.26 2.11
N ALA A 205 7.75 -11.02 2.07
CA ALA A 205 7.73 -10.21 0.85
C ALA A 205 8.20 -8.78 1.10
N ARG A 206 8.80 -8.18 0.06
CA ARG A 206 9.23 -6.78 0.05
C ARG A 206 8.32 -5.99 -0.88
N ALA A 207 7.61 -5.01 -0.36
CA ALA A 207 6.80 -4.11 -1.16
C ALA A 207 7.69 -3.12 -1.93
N LEU A 208 7.36 -2.98 -3.22
CA LEU A 208 7.90 -2.01 -4.17
C LEU A 208 9.41 -2.00 -4.43
N PRO A 209 10.25 -3.00 -4.04
CA PRO A 209 11.72 -2.98 -3.81
C PRO A 209 12.50 -1.65 -4.00
N ILE A 210 13.82 -1.59 -4.05
CA ILE A 210 14.51 -0.44 -4.71
C ILE A 210 15.40 -0.94 -5.84
N GLY A 211 15.98 -2.13 -5.70
CA GLY A 211 16.92 -2.64 -6.71
C GLY A 211 18.07 -1.65 -6.94
N ASN A 212 18.61 -1.60 -8.15
CA ASN A 212 19.67 -0.66 -8.50
C ASN A 212 19.09 0.76 -8.72
N PRO A 213 19.51 1.77 -7.92
CA PRO A 213 18.95 3.13 -7.97
C PRO A 213 19.21 3.83 -9.31
N LEU A 214 20.36 3.59 -9.98
CA LEU A 214 20.63 4.19 -11.30
C LEU A 214 19.72 3.62 -12.39
N ARG A 215 19.49 2.30 -12.39
CA ARG A 215 18.55 1.67 -13.33
C ARG A 215 17.11 2.06 -13.04
N ARG A 216 16.77 2.32 -11.77
CA ARG A 216 15.43 2.75 -11.36
C ARG A 216 15.12 4.20 -11.71
N ALA A 217 16.08 5.11 -11.57
CA ALA A 217 15.93 6.49 -12.02
C ALA A 217 15.46 6.58 -13.49
N LEU A 218 15.80 5.58 -14.31
CA LEU A 218 15.40 5.46 -15.71
C LEU A 218 14.11 4.64 -15.96
N THR A 219 13.60 3.89 -14.97
CA THR A 219 12.50 2.92 -15.16
C THR A 219 11.31 3.07 -14.21
N GLY A 220 11.42 3.90 -13.17
CA GLY A 220 10.30 4.27 -12.30
C GLY A 220 10.68 5.00 -11.01
N ARG A 221 9.68 5.57 -10.33
CA ARG A 221 9.87 6.35 -9.11
C ARG A 221 10.37 5.49 -7.94
N ILE A 222 11.47 5.92 -7.33
CA ILE A 222 12.00 5.31 -6.11
C ILE A 222 11.15 5.71 -4.90
N ASP A 223 10.57 6.92 -4.92
CA ASP A 223 9.79 7.49 -3.82
C ASP A 223 8.36 6.94 -3.73
N LEU A 224 7.88 6.17 -4.72
CA LEU A 224 6.61 5.46 -4.58
C LEU A 224 6.78 4.34 -3.56
N ARG A 225 6.08 4.44 -2.42
CA ARG A 225 6.14 3.50 -1.28
C ARG A 225 4.77 2.92 -0.97
N ASN A 226 4.72 1.72 -0.40
CA ASN A 226 3.47 1.14 0.08
C ASN A 226 3.25 1.62 1.52
N HIS A 227 2.32 2.57 1.68
CA HIS A 227 2.08 3.23 2.96
C HIS A 227 1.03 2.53 3.84
N ARG A 228 0.53 1.36 3.41
CA ARG A 228 -0.51 0.62 4.11
C ARG A 228 0.02 -0.01 5.40
N LYS A 229 -0.88 -0.13 6.37
CA LYS A 229 -0.71 -0.93 7.60
C LYS A 229 -1.91 -1.84 7.67
N ILE A 230 -1.72 -3.09 7.29
CA ILE A 230 -2.76 -4.10 7.26
C ILE A 230 -2.31 -5.24 8.13
N VAL A 231 -3.16 -5.61 9.08
CA VAL A 231 -3.06 -6.85 9.83
C VAL A 231 -4.37 -7.59 9.58
N VAL A 232 -4.31 -8.84 9.16
CA VAL A 232 -5.48 -9.72 9.06
C VAL A 232 -5.15 -11.04 9.74
N ILE A 233 -6.03 -11.48 10.63
CA ILE A 233 -5.88 -12.72 11.39
C ILE A 233 -7.15 -13.54 11.21
N ASP A 234 -6.98 -14.78 10.72
CA ASP A 234 -8.04 -15.77 10.48
C ASP A 234 -9.25 -15.24 9.69
N GLY A 235 -9.03 -14.27 8.79
CA GLY A 235 -10.10 -13.62 8.02
C GLY A 235 -11.19 -12.91 8.86
N ARG A 236 -10.96 -12.75 10.17
CA ARG A 236 -11.95 -12.29 11.15
C ARG A 236 -11.53 -11.01 11.87
N ILE A 237 -10.25 -10.87 12.19
CA ILE A 237 -9.71 -9.70 12.90
C ILE A 237 -8.88 -8.87 11.91
N THR A 238 -9.02 -7.56 11.97
CA THR A 238 -8.13 -6.65 11.25
C THR A 238 -7.84 -5.38 12.03
N TYR A 239 -6.69 -4.76 11.76
CA TYR A 239 -6.31 -3.48 12.35
C TYR A 239 -6.26 -2.41 11.27
N CYS A 240 -6.78 -1.23 11.58
CA CYS A 240 -6.75 -0.06 10.69
C CYS A 240 -6.38 1.20 11.46
N GLY A 241 -5.43 1.96 10.93
CA GLY A 241 -4.84 3.13 11.58
C GLY A 241 -3.55 3.59 10.90
N SER A 242 -2.90 4.60 11.46
CA SER A 242 -1.63 5.14 10.92
C SER A 242 -0.37 4.52 11.55
N GLN A 243 -0.51 3.83 12.69
CA GLN A 243 0.61 3.31 13.46
C GLN A 243 1.45 2.30 12.70
N ASN A 244 2.77 2.55 12.69
CA ASN A 244 3.79 1.65 12.17
C ASN A 244 4.18 0.57 13.19
N CYS A 245 4.87 -0.48 12.75
CA CYS A 245 5.39 -1.52 13.62
C CYS A 245 6.77 -1.12 14.19
N ALA A 246 6.74 -0.20 15.16
CA ALA A 246 7.92 0.38 15.79
C ALA A 246 7.59 0.87 17.20
N ASP A 247 8.62 1.12 18.01
CA ASP A 247 8.52 1.83 19.29
C ASP A 247 8.05 3.27 19.06
N PRO A 248 7.14 3.84 19.88
CA PRO A 248 6.61 5.19 19.67
C PRO A 248 7.70 6.29 19.63
N GLU A 249 8.87 6.02 20.22
CA GLU A 249 10.02 6.92 20.27
C GLU A 249 10.81 7.00 18.95
N PHE A 250 10.57 6.12 17.96
CA PHE A 250 11.45 5.98 16.78
C PHE A 250 11.64 7.24 15.92
N ARG A 251 10.77 8.26 16.08
CA ARG A 251 10.86 9.57 15.41
C ARG A 251 10.88 10.78 16.34
N VAL A 252 10.65 10.59 17.65
CA VAL A 252 10.55 11.72 18.57
C VAL A 252 11.97 12.17 18.94
N LYS A 253 12.39 13.32 18.40
CA LYS A 253 13.58 13.99 18.96
C LYS A 253 13.22 14.56 20.33
N PRO A 254 14.15 14.65 21.29
CA PRO A 254 13.87 15.16 22.63
C PRO A 254 13.18 16.53 22.71
N LYS A 255 13.29 17.34 21.65
CA LYS A 255 12.69 18.68 21.55
C LYS A 255 11.25 18.71 20.99
N TYR A 256 10.67 17.58 20.61
CA TYR A 256 9.33 17.51 20.02
C TYR A 256 8.34 16.82 20.97
N ALA A 257 7.05 17.12 20.80
CA ALA A 257 5.99 16.42 21.51
C ALA A 257 5.96 14.92 21.15
N PRO A 258 5.42 14.07 22.03
CA PRO A 258 5.24 12.65 21.75
C PRO A 258 4.46 12.43 20.45
N TRP A 259 4.82 11.38 19.72
CA TRP A 259 4.05 10.94 18.56
C TRP A 259 2.72 10.36 19.02
N VAL A 260 1.60 10.97 18.60
CA VAL A 260 0.26 10.47 18.87
C VAL A 260 -0.27 9.81 17.61
N ASP A 261 -0.62 8.53 17.72
CA ASP A 261 -1.17 7.74 16.62
C ASP A 261 -2.46 7.07 17.06
N ALA A 262 -3.31 6.69 16.09
CA ALA A 262 -4.55 6.00 16.34
C ALA A 262 -4.60 4.72 15.51
N MET A 263 -4.94 3.61 16.17
CA MET A 263 -5.18 2.32 15.55
C MET A 263 -6.41 1.69 16.20
N MET A 264 -7.31 1.21 15.36
CA MET A 264 -8.51 0.51 15.79
C MET A 264 -8.38 -0.98 15.44
N ARG A 265 -8.72 -1.83 16.41
CA ARG A 265 -8.95 -3.26 16.18
C ARG A 265 -10.38 -3.47 15.75
N PHE A 266 -10.59 -4.18 14.65
CA PHE A 266 -11.88 -4.58 14.14
C PHE A 266 -12.02 -6.09 14.16
N GLU A 267 -13.23 -6.55 14.44
CA GLU A 267 -13.60 -7.96 14.35
C GLU A 267 -14.95 -8.08 13.67
N GLY A 268 -15.00 -8.83 12.57
CA GLY A 268 -16.18 -8.92 11.72
C GLY A 268 -15.87 -9.13 10.23
N PRO A 269 -16.91 -9.12 9.38
CA PRO A 269 -16.77 -9.25 7.93
C PRO A 269 -15.83 -8.23 7.28
N ILE A 270 -15.57 -7.08 7.91
CA ILE A 270 -14.65 -6.05 7.40
C ILE A 270 -13.23 -6.56 7.20
N ALA A 271 -12.80 -7.58 7.95
CA ALA A 271 -11.49 -8.21 7.79
C ALA A 271 -11.29 -8.80 6.37
N ARG A 272 -12.37 -9.26 5.71
CA ARG A 272 -12.31 -9.75 4.33
C ARG A 272 -11.89 -8.65 3.35
N GLN A 273 -12.34 -7.42 3.52
CA GLN A 273 -11.96 -6.31 2.62
C GLN A 273 -10.46 -5.98 2.75
N ASN A 274 -9.94 -5.96 3.97
CA ASN A 274 -8.50 -5.82 4.19
C ASN A 274 -7.71 -7.03 3.69
N GLN A 275 -8.27 -8.25 3.78
CA GLN A 275 -7.68 -9.47 3.21
C GLN A 275 -7.53 -9.36 1.68
N VAL A 276 -8.50 -8.78 0.98
CA VAL A 276 -8.40 -8.51 -0.47
C VAL A 276 -7.26 -7.54 -0.76
N LEU A 277 -7.17 -6.43 -0.01
CA LEU A 277 -6.09 -5.47 -0.19
C LEU A 277 -4.72 -6.11 0.05
N PHE A 278 -4.57 -6.88 1.13
CA PHE A 278 -3.34 -7.63 1.41
C PHE A 278 -3.01 -8.60 0.28
N ALA A 279 -3.97 -9.44 -0.14
CA ALA A 279 -3.75 -10.42 -1.20
C ALA A 279 -3.34 -9.76 -2.53
N SER A 280 -3.96 -8.62 -2.87
CA SER A 280 -3.61 -7.86 -4.07
C SER A 280 -2.16 -7.33 -4.04
N ASP A 281 -1.69 -6.85 -2.89
CA ASP A 281 -0.32 -6.39 -2.72
C ASP A 281 0.67 -7.56 -2.70
N TRP A 282 0.33 -8.63 -1.98
CA TRP A 282 1.14 -9.85 -1.84
C TRP A 282 1.39 -10.49 -3.20
N MET A 283 0.34 -10.85 -3.92
CA MET A 283 0.40 -11.52 -5.23
C MET A 283 1.02 -10.64 -6.32
N ALA A 284 1.03 -9.32 -6.14
CA ALA A 284 1.74 -8.43 -7.06
C ALA A 284 3.28 -8.53 -6.92
N HIS A 285 3.78 -9.03 -5.78
CA HIS A 285 5.20 -9.07 -5.44
C HIS A 285 5.79 -10.47 -5.30
N VAL A 286 4.96 -11.49 -5.05
CA VAL A 286 5.38 -12.88 -4.96
C VAL A 286 4.50 -13.80 -5.79
N ASP A 287 5.00 -15.00 -6.12
CA ASP A 287 4.27 -16.04 -6.85
C ASP A 287 3.61 -17.03 -5.87
N ASP A 288 2.74 -16.50 -5.00
CA ASP A 288 1.95 -17.26 -4.02
C ASP A 288 0.48 -16.83 -4.15
N ASP A 289 -0.36 -17.72 -4.67
CA ASP A 289 -1.78 -17.43 -4.90
C ASP A 289 -2.61 -17.77 -3.66
N ILE A 290 -3.19 -16.74 -3.06
CA ILE A 290 -4.00 -16.86 -1.84
C ILE A 290 -5.46 -16.50 -2.07
N THR A 291 -5.92 -16.51 -3.33
CA THR A 291 -7.30 -16.16 -3.69
C THR A 291 -8.34 -17.12 -3.12
N ASP A 292 -7.97 -18.37 -2.83
CA ASP A 292 -8.89 -19.33 -2.20
C ASP A 292 -9.35 -18.87 -0.82
N LEU A 293 -8.51 -18.16 -0.07
CA LEU A 293 -8.92 -17.57 1.20
C LEU A 293 -10.10 -16.61 1.01
N LEU A 294 -10.16 -15.89 -0.11
CA LEU A 294 -11.20 -14.91 -0.42
C LEU A 294 -12.51 -15.54 -0.87
N ARG A 295 -12.49 -16.82 -1.29
CA ARG A 295 -13.67 -17.57 -1.72
C ARG A 295 -14.38 -18.27 -0.57
N GLN A 296 -13.71 -18.40 0.58
CA GLN A 296 -14.32 -19.01 1.76
C GLN A 296 -15.51 -18.17 2.26
N PRO A 297 -16.61 -18.83 2.67
CA PRO A 297 -17.76 -18.14 3.23
C PRO A 297 -17.36 -17.38 4.48
N ILE A 298 -17.91 -16.18 4.64
CA ILE A 298 -17.72 -15.41 5.87
C ILE A 298 -18.64 -16.03 6.92
N PRO A 299 -18.12 -16.44 8.10
CA PRO A 299 -18.97 -17.00 9.15
C PRO A 299 -20.02 -15.97 9.61
N PRO A 300 -21.15 -16.40 10.18
CA PRO A 300 -22.14 -15.47 10.69
C PRO A 300 -21.56 -14.66 11.85
N PHE A 301 -21.85 -13.35 11.87
CA PHE A 301 -21.49 -12.46 12.95
C PHE A 301 -22.77 -11.89 13.58
N PRO A 302 -22.77 -11.58 14.89
CA PRO A 302 -23.87 -10.82 15.50
C PRO A 302 -24.06 -9.48 14.78
N PRO A 303 -25.26 -8.88 14.83
CA PRO A 303 -25.47 -7.51 14.39
C PRO A 303 -24.45 -6.56 15.01
N GLY A 304 -23.95 -5.63 14.20
CA GLY A 304 -22.84 -4.77 14.58
C GLY A 304 -22.70 -3.60 13.63
N LEU A 305 -21.68 -2.78 13.83
CA LEU A 305 -21.51 -1.52 13.11
C LEU A 305 -21.29 -1.74 11.60
N PRO A 306 -21.83 -0.85 10.75
CA PRO A 306 -21.47 -0.78 9.34
C PRO A 306 -20.02 -0.28 9.19
N ALA A 307 -19.23 -0.97 8.38
CA ALA A 307 -17.87 -0.58 8.06
C ALA A 307 -17.56 -0.79 6.57
N GLN A 308 -16.59 -0.03 6.06
CA GLN A 308 -16.09 -0.13 4.70
C GLN A 308 -14.62 0.27 4.68
N VAL A 309 -13.77 -0.55 4.06
CA VAL A 309 -12.36 -0.24 3.83
C VAL A 309 -12.22 0.66 2.61
N ILE A 310 -11.36 1.67 2.72
CA ILE A 310 -10.97 2.52 1.59
C ILE A 310 -9.50 2.25 1.28
N GLY A 311 -9.27 1.43 0.25
CA GLY A 311 -7.93 1.18 -0.28
C GLY A 311 -7.56 2.16 -1.38
N THR A 312 -6.56 3.01 -1.15
CA THR A 312 -6.02 3.91 -2.18
C THR A 312 -4.71 3.37 -2.73
N GLY A 313 -4.37 3.70 -3.98
CA GLY A 313 -3.13 3.28 -4.60
C GLY A 313 -2.90 3.91 -5.97
N PRO A 314 -1.67 3.88 -6.47
CA PRO A 314 -1.27 4.61 -7.68
C PRO A 314 -1.84 4.01 -8.98
N THR A 315 -2.48 2.84 -8.90
CA THR A 315 -3.15 2.15 -10.01
C THR A 315 -4.68 2.23 -9.93
N VAL A 316 -5.23 2.84 -8.88
CA VAL A 316 -6.66 3.08 -8.70
C VAL A 316 -7.00 4.44 -9.31
N ARG A 317 -8.22 4.62 -9.84
CA ARG A 317 -8.66 5.93 -10.38
C ARG A 317 -8.48 7.01 -9.29
N TYR A 318 -7.87 8.13 -9.64
CA TYR A 318 -7.58 9.22 -8.69
C TYR A 318 -8.76 10.16 -8.48
N SER A 319 -8.78 10.74 -7.27
CA SER A 319 -9.54 11.90 -6.78
C SER A 319 -10.88 11.59 -6.09
N ALA A 320 -10.80 11.10 -4.85
CA ALA A 320 -11.85 11.37 -3.85
C ALA A 320 -11.28 11.77 -2.48
N MET A 321 -9.96 11.85 -2.34
CA MET A 321 -9.33 12.63 -1.28
C MET A 321 -9.07 14.01 -1.88
N PRO A 322 -9.65 15.10 -1.30
CA PRO A 322 -9.47 16.46 -1.79
C PRO A 322 -8.01 16.87 -1.96
#